data_AF-A0A1E3XFU6-F1
#
_entry.id   AF-A0A1E3XFU6-F1
#
_cell.length_a   1.000
_cell.length_b   1.000
_cell.length_c   1.000
_cell.angle_alpha   90.00
_cell.angle_beta   90.00
_cell.angle_gamma   90.00
#
_symmetry.space_group_name_H-M   'P 1'
#
loop_
_entity.id
_entity.type
_entity.pdbx_description
1 polymer ?
#
loop_
_entity_poly.entity_id
_entity_poly.type
_entity_poly.pdbx_seq_one_letter_code
_entity_poly.pdbx_strand_id
1 'polypeptide(L)'
;MEYITGVTTLQAIFTIHWLAYCDWYKGVIRPTVYENIKKILACRTPQLGYHLYQCPRCRDVRLIPHSCKSRFCSSCGKIATDK
;
A
#
# COMPACT_ATOMS: atom_id res chain seq x y z
N MET A 1 24.51 2.32 6.87
CA MET A 1 23.63 3.23 6.12
C MET A 1 22.77 2.35 5.25
N GLU A 2 21.49 2.20 5.56
CA GLU A 2 20.61 1.31 4.79
C GLU A 2 20.22 2.03 3.49
N TYR A 3 20.68 1.52 2.35
CA TYR A 3 20.34 2.07 1.04
C TYR A 3 19.01 1.48 0.58
N ILE A 4 17.99 2.32 0.44
CA ILE A 4 16.72 1.90 -0.18
C ILE A 4 16.88 2.01 -1.69
N THR A 5 17.04 0.88 -2.38
CA THR A 5 17.08 0.80 -3.84
C THR A 5 15.69 0.45 -4.40
N GLY A 6 15.14 1.26 -5.32
CA GLY A 6 13.85 1.02 -5.99
C GLY A 6 12.77 2.10 -5.75
N VAL A 7 11.54 1.85 -6.23
CA VAL A 7 10.39 2.74 -6.01
C VAL A 7 9.95 2.64 -4.55
N THR A 8 10.42 3.57 -3.73
CA THR A 8 10.12 3.62 -2.30
C THR A 8 8.68 4.09 -2.06
N THR A 9 7.74 3.15 -1.98
CA THR A 9 6.36 3.44 -1.56
C THR A 9 6.25 3.35 -0.03
N LEU A 10 5.28 4.07 0.56
CA LEU A 10 4.97 3.90 1.98
C LEU A 10 4.58 2.46 2.31
N GLN A 11 3.95 1.75 1.36
CA GLN A 11 3.64 0.34 1.50
C GLN A 11 4.92 -0.48 1.69
N ALA A 12 5.93 -0.29 0.84
CA ALA A 12 7.20 -1.01 0.97
C ALA A 12 7.88 -0.76 2.32
N ILE A 13 7.93 0.51 2.75
CA ILE A 13 8.50 0.88 4.07
C ILE A 13 7.76 0.17 5.21
N PHE A 14 6.43 0.26 5.24
CA PHE A 14 5.66 -0.37 6.33
C PHE A 14 5.69 -1.89 6.27
N THR A 15 5.74 -2.50 5.08
CA THR A 15 5.88 -3.96 4.95
C THR A 15 7.15 -4.46 5.62
N ILE A 16 8.25 -3.72 5.52
CA ILE A 16 9.54 -4.12 6.08
C ILE A 16 9.64 -3.77 7.57
N HIS A 17 9.22 -2.58 7.96
CA HIS A 17 9.59 -2.02 9.26
C HIS A 17 8.46 -1.94 10.30
N TRP A 18 7.19 -2.13 9.91
CA TRP A 18 6.06 -1.84 10.82
C TRP A 18 6.05 -2.71 12.07
N LEU A 19 6.26 -4.02 11.93
CA LEU A 19 6.27 -4.94 13.07
C LEU A 19 7.42 -4.63 14.03
N ALA A 20 8.63 -4.42 13.48
CA ALA A 20 9.80 -4.05 14.28
C ALA A 20 9.58 -2.74 15.04
N TYR A 21 8.92 -1.76 14.43
CA TYR A 21 8.52 -0.52 15.10
C TYR A 21 7.52 -0.78 16.24
N CYS A 22 6.50 -1.61 16.02
CA CYS A 22 5.53 -1.97 17.07
C CYS A 22 6.20 -2.64 18.28
N ASP A 23 7.22 -3.48 18.06
CA ASP A 23 7.93 -4.17 19.14
C ASP A 23 8.89 -3.24 19.90
N TRP A 24 9.55 -2.33 19.17
CA TRP A 24 10.47 -1.36 19.73
C TRP A 24 9.75 -0.27 20.52
N TYR A 25 8.67 0.28 19.96
CA TYR A 25 7.97 1.42 20.55
C TYR A 25 7.18 0.99 21.79
N LYS A 26 7.57 1.51 22.96
CA LYS A 26 6.97 1.18 24.25
C LYS A 26 5.74 2.02 24.62
N GLY A 27 5.35 2.97 23.75
CA GLY A 27 4.17 3.80 23.95
C GLY A 27 2.90 3.21 23.35
N VAL A 28 1.78 3.91 23.53
CA VAL A 28 0.49 3.51 22.94
C VAL A 28 0.39 4.07 21.52
N ILE A 29 0.39 3.16 20.53
CA ILE A 29 0.06 3.51 19.15
C ILE A 29 -1.45 3.69 19.05
N ARG A 30 -1.89 4.84 18.55
CA ARG A 30 -3.33 5.14 18.41
C ARG A 30 -3.99 4.16 17.44
N PRO A 31 -5.23 3.70 17.69
CA PRO A 31 -5.95 2.79 16.78
C PRO A 31 -6.03 3.29 15.34
N THR A 32 -6.22 4.61 15.15
CA THR A 32 -6.26 5.24 13.82
C THR A 32 -4.95 5.05 13.03
N VAL A 33 -3.80 4.93 13.71
CA VAL A 33 -2.51 4.68 13.06
C VAL A 33 -2.46 3.25 12.53
N TYR A 34 -2.88 2.26 13.33
CA TYR A 34 -3.01 0.86 12.89
C TYR A 34 -3.92 0.75 11.67
N GLU A 35 -5.09 1.38 11.70
CA GLU A 35 -6.04 1.33 10.59
C GLU A 35 -5.48 1.96 9.31
N ASN A 36 -4.76 3.07 9.42
CA ASN A 36 -4.13 3.70 8.26
C ASN A 36 -3.01 2.84 7.67
N ILE A 37 -2.19 2.23 8.52
CA ILE A 37 -1.09 1.37 8.06
C ILE A 37 -1.65 0.09 7.45
N LYS A 38 -2.66 -0.53 8.06
CA LYS A 38 -3.39 -1.67 7.49
C LYS A 38 -3.94 -1.35 6.09
N LYS A 39 -4.54 -0.18 5.90
CA LYS A 39 -5.00 0.29 4.57
C LYS A 39 -3.85 0.44 3.57
N ILE A 40 -2.72 1.00 3.99
CA ILE A 40 -1.52 1.14 3.14
C ILE A 40 -0.97 -0.24 2.75
N LEU A 41 -0.84 -1.16 3.71
CA LEU A 41 -0.34 -2.52 3.47
C LEU A 41 -1.21 -3.29 2.48
N ALA A 42 -2.53 -3.11 2.54
CA ALA A 42 -3.47 -3.71 1.58
C ALA A 42 -3.55 -2.97 0.22
N CYS A 43 -2.96 -1.78 0.08
CA CYS A 43 -3.09 -0.96 -1.11
C CYS A 43 -2.48 -1.63 -2.35
N ARG A 44 -3.20 -1.68 -3.48
CA ARG A 44 -2.73 -2.32 -4.72
C ARG A 44 -2.33 -3.79 -4.53
N THR A 45 -3.05 -4.47 -3.65
CA THR A 45 -2.97 -5.91 -3.45
C THR A 45 -4.34 -6.54 -3.69
N PRO A 46 -4.43 -7.82 -4.10
CA PRO A 46 -5.73 -8.49 -4.36
C PRO A 46 -6.69 -8.51 -3.15
N GLN A 47 -6.20 -8.23 -1.95
CA GLN A 47 -6.95 -8.15 -0.70
C GLN A 47 -8.07 -7.11 -0.74
N LEU A 48 -7.95 -6.08 -1.60
CA LEU A 48 -8.99 -5.06 -1.82
C LEU A 48 -9.86 -5.36 -3.04
N GLY A 49 -9.76 -6.56 -3.60
CA GLY A 49 -10.31 -6.91 -4.90
C GLY A 49 -9.43 -6.47 -6.07
N TYR A 50 -9.82 -6.88 -7.27
CA TYR A 50 -9.08 -6.61 -8.49
C TYR A 50 -10.00 -6.67 -9.71
N HIS A 51 -9.54 -6.07 -10.80
CA HIS A 51 -10.07 -6.30 -12.14
C HIS A 51 -9.15 -7.24 -12.90
N LEU A 52 -9.74 -8.20 -13.63
CA LEU A 52 -9.01 -9.10 -14.53
C LEU A 52 -9.30 -8.67 -15.95
N TYR A 53 -8.25 -8.34 -16.70
CA TYR A 53 -8.35 -7.98 -18.10
C TYR A 53 -7.67 -9.05 -18.94
N GLN A 54 -8.33 -9.47 -20.02
CA GLN A 54 -7.73 -10.35 -21.01
C GLN A 54 -7.68 -9.62 -22.35
N CYS A 55 -6.50 -9.62 -22.99
CA CYS A 55 -6.36 -9.11 -24.34
C CYS A 55 -7.03 -10.08 -25.33
N PRO A 56 -8.01 -9.64 -26.15
CA PRO A 56 -8.70 -10.54 -27.08
C PRO A 56 -7.81 -11.04 -28.23
N ARG A 57 -6.66 -10.39 -28.48
CA ARG A 57 -5.73 -10.75 -29.57
C ARG A 57 -4.63 -11.72 -29.13
N CYS A 58 -3.82 -11.34 -28.14
CA CYS A 58 -2.71 -12.17 -27.66
C CYS A 58 -3.08 -13.09 -26.48
N ARG A 59 -4.30 -12.96 -25.93
CA ARG A 59 -4.78 -13.70 -24.75
C ARG A 59 -4.04 -13.42 -23.44
N ASP A 60 -3.13 -12.44 -23.42
CA ASP A 60 -2.47 -11.98 -22.20
C ASP A 60 -3.49 -11.54 -21.14
N VAL A 61 -3.27 -12.01 -19.92
CA VAL A 61 -4.14 -11.69 -18.78
C VAL A 61 -3.38 -10.77 -17.83
N ARG A 62 -4.02 -9.67 -17.44
CA ARG A 62 -3.50 -8.74 -16.43
C ARG A 62 -4.48 -8.60 -15.28
N LEU A 63 -3.97 -8.84 -14.07
CA LEU A 63 -4.68 -8.58 -12.83
C LEU A 63 -4.29 -7.18 -12.34
N ILE A 64 -5.29 -6.32 -12.14
CA ILE A 64 -5.12 -4.95 -11.68
C ILE A 64 -5.77 -4.81 -10.30
N PRO A 65 -5.00 -4.82 -9.21
CA PRO A 65 -5.54 -4.70 -7.86
C PRO A 65 -6.09 -3.31 -7.56
N HIS A 66 -7.12 -3.24 -6.71
CA HIS A 66 -7.69 -1.96 -6.28
C HIS A 66 -6.76 -1.18 -5.34
N SER A 67 -6.88 0.14 -5.36
CA SER A 67 -6.15 1.01 -4.44
C SER A 67 -6.93 1.29 -3.15
N CYS A 68 -6.24 1.57 -2.04
CA CYS A 68 -6.87 1.76 -0.73
C CYS A 68 -7.69 3.06 -0.58
N LYS A 69 -7.57 3.99 -1.54
CA LYS A 69 -8.21 5.32 -1.54
C LYS A 69 -7.95 6.18 -0.30
N SER A 70 -6.99 5.81 0.55
CA SER A 70 -6.64 6.56 1.75
C SER A 70 -5.84 7.82 1.39
N ARG A 71 -6.19 8.96 2.00
CA ARG A 71 -5.41 10.21 1.93
C ARG A 71 -4.01 10.07 2.53
N PHE A 72 -3.83 9.15 3.48
CA PHE A 72 -2.55 8.88 4.13
C PHE A 72 -1.60 8.07 3.23
N CYS A 73 -2.12 7.33 2.26
CA CYS A 73 -1.30 6.65 1.26
C CYS A 73 -0.81 7.69 0.24
N SER A 74 0.48 8.00 0.21
CA SER A 74 1.05 9.03 -0.69
C SER A 74 0.64 8.85 -2.16
N SER A 75 0.66 7.62 -2.67
CA SER A 75 0.27 7.33 -4.05
C SER A 75 -1.23 7.44 -4.33
N CYS A 76 -2.09 7.33 -3.31
CA CYS A 76 -3.55 7.47 -3.48
C CYS A 76 -4.02 8.89 -3.16
N GLY A 77 -3.52 9.45 -2.06
CA GLY A 77 -3.82 10.80 -1.59
C GLY A 77 -3.45 11.85 -2.62
N LYS A 78 -2.27 11.74 -3.27
CA LYS A 78 -1.89 12.65 -4.36
C LYS A 78 -2.95 12.69 -5.47
N ILE A 79 -3.37 11.51 -5.96
CA ILE A 79 -4.39 11.40 -7.02
C ILE A 79 -5.75 11.98 -6.56
N ALA A 80 -6.08 11.86 -5.27
CA ALA A 80 -7.33 12.38 -4.73
C ALA A 80 -7.30 13.91 -4.54
N THR A 81 -6.13 14.52 -4.33
CA THR A 81 -5.96 15.97 -4.16
C THR A 81 -5.76 16.69 -5.50
N ASP A 82 -5.09 16.06 -6.46
CA ASP A 82 -4.77 16.65 -7.77
C ASP A 82 -5.95 16.59 -8.76
N LYS A 83 -7.07 15.95 -8.36
CA LYS A 83 -8.34 15.93 -9.11
C LYS A 83 -9.23 17.08 -8.70
#